data_AF-A0AAN6TPF3-F1
#
_entry.id   AF-A0AAN6TPF3-F1
#
_cell.length_a   1.000
_cell.length_b   1.000
_cell.length_c   1.000
_cell.angle_alpha   90.00
_cell.angle_beta   90.00
_cell.angle_gamma   90.00
#
_symmetry.space_group_name_H-M   'P 1'
#
loop_
_entity.id
_entity.type
_entity.pdbx_description
1 polymer ?
#
loop_
_entity_poly.entity_id
_entity_poly.type
_entity_poly.pdbx_seq_one_letter_code
_entity_poly.pdbx_strand_id
1 'polypeptide(L)'
;MYQYLDPRRIIIIYSGSSSSSSSTSTFQTTPKRPAGEVSSELHFTLYLGGNTGPYKTAENNGTVILPPIPVEWIIAPLNVTAGQCPDRAQNLQLFGIINAIVAGLVLLLGCRPLVRYLTGGVLGSPTRFSPFWTWLVSFGLQVAANAVVSRLVVATPGYEHLSMLHVFALYASRPRINQIWTGLLRLFVGPVRIRHERMMLGGKKRGRVRDDFELGAAGGSATSKPKSRWSRWVARVIPSRTGGSSSRENEQNNRVKFPFAPAVAGPRGEEEWVYTDSYVATSVSELFLQLMSAVFVGVTWRRFPNEPIREHMQHHVNFMLAAPALALVGWLLIPIYIKRDESIFDGDTDGVTWEGSAEYLLLATIFLGLTGFFTYGVAWRYWAEFLMLPGSLWCPPKFIEQAAVWSSFSGLAAFFGGGL
;
A
#
# COMPACT_ATOMS: atom_id res chain seq x y z
N MET A 1 -26.58 38.80 -35.07
CA MET A 1 -27.56 37.72 -34.81
C MET A 1 -26.79 36.58 -34.15
N TYR A 2 -26.72 36.56 -32.81
CA TYR A 2 -26.03 35.49 -32.07
C TYR A 2 -27.00 34.31 -31.94
N GLN A 3 -26.76 33.24 -32.70
CA GLN A 3 -27.49 31.99 -32.50
C GLN A 3 -27.03 31.36 -31.18
N TYR A 4 -27.98 31.15 -30.27
CA TYR A 4 -27.82 30.31 -29.10
C TYR A 4 -27.45 28.90 -29.57
N LEU A 5 -26.18 28.54 -29.43
CA LEU A 5 -25.72 27.18 -29.66
C LEU A 5 -26.13 26.31 -28.48
N ASP A 6 -26.85 25.23 -28.78
CA ASP A 6 -27.20 24.18 -27.84
C ASP A 6 -25.91 23.57 -27.24
N PRO A 7 -25.72 23.58 -25.91
CA PRO A 7 -24.51 23.06 -25.26
C PRO A 7 -24.28 21.55 -25.48
N ARG A 8 -25.21 20.85 -26.15
CA ARG A 8 -25.08 19.42 -26.49
C ARG A 8 -24.55 19.13 -27.90
N ARG A 9 -24.28 20.14 -28.73
CA ARG A 9 -23.79 19.93 -30.10
C ARG A 9 -22.34 20.35 -30.24
N ILE A 10 -21.48 19.36 -30.45
CA ILE A 10 -20.06 19.56 -30.78
C ILE A 10 -19.97 19.82 -32.28
N ILE A 11 -19.48 21.01 -32.65
CA ILE A 11 -19.21 21.38 -34.05
C ILE A 11 -17.74 21.04 -34.32
N ILE A 12 -17.50 20.08 -35.20
CA ILE A 12 -16.15 19.76 -35.68
C ILE A 12 -15.96 20.51 -37.01
N ILE A 13 -14.99 21.42 -37.04
CA ILE A 13 -14.63 22.16 -38.26
C ILE A 13 -13.41 21.45 -38.86
N TYR A 14 -13.57 20.88 -40.04
CA TYR A 14 -12.46 20.34 -40.81
C TYR A 14 -11.92 21.42 -41.74
N SER A 15 -10.63 21.76 -41.57
CA SER A 15 -9.90 22.60 -42.52
C SER A 15 -9.16 21.69 -43.50
N GLY A 16 -9.82 21.31 -44.58
CA GLY A 16 -9.15 20.67 -45.72
C GLY A 16 -8.44 21.73 -46.56
N SER A 17 -7.13 21.63 -46.74
CA SER A 17 -6.40 22.45 -47.72
C SER A 17 -6.59 21.86 -49.12
N SER A 18 -7.73 22.13 -49.74
CA SER A 18 -7.89 21.92 -51.19
C SER A 18 -7.41 23.16 -51.92
N SER A 19 -6.39 23.01 -52.77
CA SER A 19 -5.78 24.04 -53.62
C SER A 19 -6.65 24.47 -54.80
N SER A 20 -7.97 24.52 -54.63
CA SER A 20 -8.90 25.05 -55.62
C SER A 20 -9.91 26.00 -54.98
N SER A 21 -10.00 27.17 -55.58
CA SER A 21 -10.74 28.35 -55.15
C SER A 21 -12.26 28.16 -55.16
N SER A 22 -12.80 27.53 -54.11
CA SER A 22 -14.07 27.91 -53.47
C SER A 22 -14.29 27.06 -52.22
N SER A 23 -14.10 27.64 -51.04
CA SER A 23 -14.35 26.95 -49.77
C SER A 23 -15.85 26.96 -49.45
N THR A 24 -16.60 26.01 -50.02
CA THR A 24 -17.97 25.71 -49.57
C THR A 24 -17.84 24.75 -48.39
N SER A 25 -18.04 25.25 -47.17
CA SER A 25 -18.04 24.42 -45.97
C SER A 25 -19.32 23.58 -45.91
N THR A 26 -19.27 22.38 -46.47
CA THR A 26 -20.38 21.42 -46.39
C THR A 26 -20.34 20.74 -45.03
N PHE A 27 -21.40 20.89 -44.23
CA PHE A 27 -21.57 20.18 -42.97
C PHE A 27 -21.83 18.69 -43.26
N GLN A 28 -20.78 17.87 -43.17
CA GLN A 28 -20.93 16.41 -43.12
C GLN A 28 -20.82 15.92 -41.69
N THR A 29 -21.90 15.32 -41.19
CA THR A 29 -21.89 14.51 -39.97
C THR A 29 -21.22 13.18 -40.28
N THR A 30 -19.91 13.08 -40.05
CA THR A 30 -19.22 11.79 -40.07
C THR A 30 -19.53 11.02 -38.77
N PRO A 31 -19.92 9.74 -38.85
CA PRO A 31 -20.12 8.92 -37.66
C PRO A 31 -18.79 8.77 -36.91
N LYS A 32 -18.79 9.15 -35.62
CA LYS A 32 -17.64 9.02 -34.71
C LYS A 32 -17.18 7.55 -34.69
N ARG A 33 -15.95 7.28 -35.13
CA ARG A 33 -15.34 5.95 -35.05
C ARG A 33 -14.51 5.79 -33.78
N PRO A 34 -14.38 4.56 -33.23
CA PRO A 34 -13.70 4.31 -31.97
C PRO A 34 -12.19 4.55 -32.04
N ALA A 35 -11.61 4.89 -30.89
CA ALA A 35 -10.20 4.64 -30.66
C ALA A 35 -9.94 3.12 -30.74
N GLY A 36 -8.98 2.69 -31.56
CA GLY A 36 -8.58 1.28 -31.65
C GLY A 36 -9.11 0.47 -32.84
N GLU A 37 -9.84 1.07 -33.78
CA GLU A 37 -10.07 0.43 -35.08
C GLU A 37 -8.84 0.67 -35.96
N VAL A 38 -8.10 -0.39 -36.31
CA VAL A 38 -6.90 -0.35 -37.15
C VAL A 38 -7.33 -0.04 -38.59
N SER A 39 -7.62 1.23 -38.86
CA SER A 39 -7.78 1.77 -40.21
C SER A 39 -6.53 2.58 -40.55
N SER A 40 -6.13 2.55 -41.82
CA SER A 40 -4.94 3.24 -42.35
C SER A 40 -4.99 4.77 -42.25
N GLU A 41 -6.09 5.36 -41.77
CA GLU A 41 -6.23 6.78 -41.48
C GLU A 41 -6.82 6.99 -40.07
N LEU A 42 -5.94 7.13 -39.07
CA LEU A 42 -6.32 7.30 -37.68
C LEU A 42 -6.45 8.81 -37.35
N HIS A 43 -7.67 9.34 -37.29
CA HIS A 43 -7.93 10.69 -36.80
C HIS A 43 -8.61 10.65 -35.42
N PHE A 44 -7.80 10.81 -34.37
CA PHE A 44 -8.28 11.01 -33.01
C PHE A 44 -8.67 12.48 -32.80
N THR A 45 -9.96 12.79 -32.69
CA THR A 45 -10.43 14.14 -32.36
C THR A 45 -10.59 14.27 -30.84
N LEU A 46 -9.52 14.74 -30.19
CA LEU A 46 -9.38 14.88 -28.72
C LEU A 46 -10.29 15.97 -28.10
N TYR A 47 -10.94 16.81 -28.91
CA TYR A 47 -11.69 17.95 -28.38
C TYR A 47 -13.18 17.62 -28.20
N LEU A 48 -13.59 17.55 -26.92
CA LEU A 48 -14.97 17.45 -26.36
C LEU A 48 -15.42 16.11 -25.78
N GLY A 49 -14.52 15.38 -25.10
CA GLY A 49 -14.87 14.67 -23.85
C GLY A 49 -15.88 13.51 -23.93
N GLY A 50 -16.14 12.99 -25.13
CA GLY A 50 -17.05 11.86 -25.34
C GLY A 50 -16.35 10.78 -26.12
N ASN A 51 -15.92 9.73 -25.42
CA ASN A 51 -15.65 8.45 -26.04
C ASN A 51 -17.00 7.88 -26.51
N THR A 52 -17.21 7.72 -27.80
CA THR A 52 -18.50 7.23 -28.35
C THR A 52 -18.33 5.99 -29.23
N GLY A 53 -17.13 5.44 -29.28
CA GLY A 53 -16.83 4.31 -30.13
C GLY A 53 -17.09 2.99 -29.42
N PRO A 54 -17.84 2.05 -30.00
CA PRO A 54 -17.85 0.67 -29.53
C PRO A 54 -16.45 0.06 -29.69
N TYR A 55 -15.88 -0.47 -28.62
CA TYR A 55 -14.61 -1.20 -28.71
C TYR A 55 -14.90 -2.65 -29.07
N LYS A 56 -14.52 -3.07 -30.28
CA LYS A 56 -14.61 -4.48 -30.67
C LYS A 56 -13.42 -5.22 -30.12
N THR A 57 -13.66 -6.18 -29.23
CA THR A 57 -12.65 -7.19 -28.91
C THR A 57 -12.91 -8.40 -29.78
N ALA A 58 -11.88 -8.84 -30.51
CA ALA A 58 -11.86 -10.10 -31.22
C ALA A 58 -11.71 -11.22 -30.18
N GLU A 59 -12.79 -11.55 -29.50
CA GLU A 59 -12.84 -12.68 -28.58
C GLU A 59 -13.54 -13.84 -29.29
N ASN A 60 -13.01 -15.05 -29.10
CA ASN A 60 -13.32 -16.27 -29.85
C ASN A 60 -14.82 -16.39 -30.23
N ASN A 61 -15.14 -16.22 -31.52
CA ASN A 61 -16.47 -16.36 -32.16
C ASN A 61 -17.52 -15.25 -31.95
N GLY A 62 -17.17 -14.07 -31.40
CA GLY A 62 -18.10 -12.94 -31.37
C GLY A 62 -17.42 -11.60 -31.09
N THR A 63 -17.80 -10.55 -31.84
CA THR A 63 -17.35 -9.19 -31.53
C THR A 63 -18.10 -8.69 -30.31
N VAL A 64 -17.48 -8.76 -29.13
CA VAL A 64 -18.00 -8.08 -27.94
C VAL A 64 -17.78 -6.59 -28.14
N ILE A 65 -18.88 -5.84 -28.18
CA ILE A 65 -18.87 -4.38 -28.24
C ILE A 65 -18.80 -3.90 -26.79
N LEU A 66 -17.62 -3.43 -26.38
CA LEU A 66 -17.45 -2.83 -25.07
C LEU A 66 -17.92 -1.38 -25.11
N PRO A 67 -18.70 -0.95 -24.12
CA PRO A 67 -19.22 0.40 -24.07
C PRO A 67 -18.11 1.41 -23.77
N PRO A 68 -18.29 2.67 -24.16
CA PRO A 68 -17.25 3.66 -24.00
C PRO A 68 -16.98 3.94 -22.51
N ILE A 69 -15.73 4.23 -22.16
CA ILE A 69 -15.28 4.60 -20.81
C ILE A 69 -15.00 6.10 -20.70
N PRO A 70 -15.04 6.70 -19.50
CA PRO A 70 -14.61 8.08 -19.30
C PRO A 70 -13.21 8.32 -19.88
N VAL A 71 -13.03 9.44 -20.59
CA VAL A 71 -11.75 9.75 -21.24
C VAL A 71 -10.62 9.94 -20.24
N GLU A 72 -10.95 10.37 -19.02
CA GLU A 72 -10.03 10.51 -17.90
C GLU A 72 -9.47 9.18 -17.39
N TRP A 73 -10.09 8.06 -17.79
CA TRP A 73 -9.68 6.71 -17.40
C TRP A 73 -8.82 6.03 -18.47
N ILE A 74 -8.64 6.65 -19.64
CA ILE A 74 -7.83 6.09 -20.73
C ILE A 74 -6.37 6.49 -20.51
N ILE A 75 -5.47 5.51 -20.45
CA ILE A 75 -4.01 5.72 -20.49
C ILE A 75 -3.48 4.98 -21.70
N ALA A 76 -3.36 5.67 -22.84
CA ALA A 76 -2.84 5.11 -24.08
C ALA A 76 -2.09 6.17 -24.88
N PRO A 77 -1.14 5.81 -25.76
CA PRO A 77 -0.48 6.76 -26.64
C PRO A 77 -1.43 7.20 -27.77
N LEU A 78 -1.19 8.38 -28.38
CA LEU A 78 -1.96 8.86 -29.54
C LEU A 78 -1.95 7.86 -30.71
N ASN A 79 -0.80 7.23 -30.95
CA ASN A 79 -0.59 6.27 -32.03
C ASN A 79 -0.27 4.90 -31.42
N VAL A 80 -1.27 4.05 -31.24
CA VAL A 80 -1.09 2.68 -30.78
C VAL A 80 -0.67 1.81 -31.96
N THR A 81 0.58 1.33 -31.96
CA THR A 81 1.03 0.31 -32.91
C THR A 81 0.69 -1.09 -32.38
N ALA A 82 0.42 -2.04 -33.29
CA ALA A 82 0.14 -3.42 -32.92
C ALA A 82 1.33 -4.01 -32.15
N GLY A 83 1.08 -4.53 -30.94
CA GLY A 83 2.11 -5.12 -30.07
C GLY A 83 2.84 -4.17 -29.13
N GLN A 84 2.54 -2.86 -29.15
CA GLN A 84 3.15 -1.90 -28.23
C GLN A 84 2.58 -2.02 -26.79
N CYS A 85 1.31 -2.40 -26.68
CA CYS A 85 0.61 -2.45 -25.40
C CYS A 85 0.59 -3.87 -24.83
N PRO A 86 0.84 -4.04 -23.51
CA PRO A 86 0.78 -5.34 -22.86
C PRO A 86 -0.64 -5.93 -22.94
N ASP A 87 -0.72 -7.25 -23.05
CA ASP A 87 -2.00 -7.95 -23.00
C ASP A 87 -2.64 -7.87 -21.59
N ARG A 88 -3.95 -8.10 -21.51
CA ARG A 88 -4.74 -8.09 -20.25
C ARG A 88 -4.10 -8.96 -19.17
N ALA A 89 -3.70 -10.18 -19.53
CA ALA A 89 -3.07 -11.12 -18.60
C ALA A 89 -1.72 -10.60 -18.09
N GLN A 90 -0.93 -9.96 -18.95
CA GLN A 90 0.36 -9.39 -18.59
C GLN A 90 0.19 -8.21 -17.62
N ASN A 91 -0.77 -7.32 -17.88
CA ASN A 91 -1.09 -6.20 -16.98
C ASN A 91 -1.48 -6.69 -15.58
N LEU A 92 -2.40 -7.67 -15.50
CA LEU A 92 -2.86 -8.21 -14.23
C LEU A 92 -1.73 -8.94 -13.47
N GLN A 93 -0.93 -9.74 -14.18
CA GLN A 93 0.22 -10.43 -13.60
C GLN A 93 1.25 -9.45 -13.03
N LEU A 94 1.60 -8.41 -13.79
CA LEU A 94 2.59 -7.42 -13.38
C LEU A 94 2.08 -6.59 -12.19
N PHE A 95 0.79 -6.24 -12.19
CA PHE A 95 0.13 -5.61 -11.06
C PHE A 95 0.18 -6.48 -9.78
N GLY A 96 -0.06 -7.78 -9.93
CA GLY A 96 0.06 -8.76 -8.84
C GLY A 96 1.49 -8.86 -8.30
N ILE A 97 2.49 -8.97 -9.19
CA ILE A 97 3.92 -9.05 -8.83
C ILE A 97 4.36 -7.82 -8.04
N ILE A 98 4.01 -6.61 -8.50
CA ILE A 98 4.39 -5.36 -7.81
C ILE A 98 3.81 -5.34 -6.41
N ASN A 99 2.53 -5.69 -6.24
CA ASN A 99 1.91 -5.73 -4.92
C ASN A 99 2.55 -6.79 -4.02
N ALA A 100 2.97 -7.94 -4.55
CA ALA A 100 3.71 -8.94 -3.78
C ALA A 100 5.10 -8.42 -3.33
N ILE A 101 5.82 -7.69 -4.18
CA ILE A 101 7.09 -7.04 -3.82
C ILE A 101 6.85 -6.02 -2.70
N VAL A 102 5.86 -5.16 -2.87
CA VAL A 102 5.51 -4.15 -1.86
C VAL A 102 5.12 -4.82 -0.54
N ALA A 103 4.33 -5.90 -0.56
CA ALA A 103 3.99 -6.67 0.64
C ALA A 103 5.24 -7.18 1.37
N GLY A 104 6.20 -7.74 0.63
CA GLY A 104 7.47 -8.19 1.19
C GLY A 104 8.28 -7.03 1.81
N LEU A 105 8.34 -5.89 1.13
CA LEU A 105 9.01 -4.69 1.65
C LEU A 105 8.33 -4.17 2.93
N VAL A 106 7.00 -4.16 2.98
CA VAL A 106 6.22 -3.72 4.15
C VAL A 106 6.40 -4.67 5.32
N LEU A 107 6.46 -5.99 5.08
CA LEU A 107 6.71 -6.98 6.12
C LEU A 107 8.09 -6.76 6.76
N LEU A 108 9.11 -6.47 5.96
CA LEU A 108 10.45 -6.22 6.47
C LEU A 108 10.55 -4.84 7.12
N LEU A 109 10.23 -3.78 6.38
CA LEU A 109 10.47 -2.39 6.78
C LEU A 109 9.41 -1.84 7.74
N GLY A 110 8.22 -2.45 7.80
CA GLY A 110 7.21 -2.12 8.81
C GLY A 110 7.49 -2.71 10.19
N CYS A 111 8.48 -3.60 10.31
CA CYS A 111 8.88 -4.21 11.57
C CYS A 111 9.71 -3.23 12.41
N ARG A 112 9.10 -2.66 13.44
CA ARG A 112 9.71 -1.61 14.27
C ARG A 112 11.06 -2.00 14.91
N PRO A 113 11.24 -3.21 15.49
CA PRO A 113 12.56 -3.66 15.97
C PRO A 113 13.62 -3.71 14.87
N LEU A 114 13.24 -4.08 13.63
CA LEU A 114 14.17 -4.08 12.51
C LEU A 114 14.55 -2.64 12.13
N VAL A 115 13.59 -1.72 12.04
CA VAL A 115 13.86 -0.30 11.77
C VAL A 115 14.77 0.30 12.85
N ARG A 116 14.49 0.01 14.12
CA ARG A 116 15.33 0.43 15.25
C ARG A 116 16.75 -0.14 15.14
N TYR A 117 16.88 -1.40 14.74
CA TYR A 117 18.17 -2.03 14.52
C TYR A 117 18.94 -1.39 13.35
N LEU A 118 18.28 -1.17 12.21
CA LEU A 118 18.89 -0.58 11.00
C LEU A 118 19.33 0.87 11.21
N THR A 119 18.62 1.61 12.06
CA THR A 119 18.87 3.05 12.30
C THR A 119 19.72 3.32 13.54
N GLY A 120 20.23 2.26 14.19
CA GLY A 120 21.02 2.41 15.41
C GLY A 120 20.23 3.02 16.58
N GLY A 121 18.90 2.91 16.56
CA GLY A 121 18.01 3.44 17.59
C GLY A 121 17.58 4.90 17.39
N VAL A 122 17.96 5.55 16.28
CA VAL A 122 17.50 6.91 15.95
C VAL A 122 16.01 6.92 15.59
N LEU A 123 15.56 5.91 14.83
CA LEU A 123 14.16 5.64 14.57
C LEU A 123 13.71 4.39 15.34
N GLY A 124 12.41 4.22 15.49
CA GLY A 124 11.74 3.11 16.16
C GLY A 124 11.65 3.27 17.67
N SER A 125 12.06 4.41 18.23
CA SER A 125 11.87 4.72 19.65
C SER A 125 10.43 5.16 19.93
N PRO A 126 9.80 4.70 21.01
CA PRO A 126 8.40 5.02 21.26
C PRO A 126 8.28 6.49 21.62
N THR A 127 7.68 7.28 20.73
CA THR A 127 7.36 8.67 21.00
C THR A 127 5.86 8.85 21.10
N ARG A 128 5.40 9.70 22.03
CA ARG A 128 3.96 9.96 22.26
C ARG A 128 3.23 10.47 21.01
N PHE A 129 3.96 11.09 20.08
CA PHE A 129 3.41 11.67 18.84
C PHE A 129 3.77 10.88 17.58
N SER A 130 4.38 9.70 17.73
CA SER A 130 4.77 8.83 16.61
C SER A 130 3.59 8.56 15.66
N PRO A 131 2.40 8.11 16.12
CA PRO A 131 1.30 7.79 15.21
C PRO A 131 0.84 8.98 14.36
N PHE A 132 0.90 10.20 14.90
CA PHE A 132 0.45 11.40 14.20
C PHE A 132 1.39 11.79 13.04
N TRP A 133 2.71 11.66 13.21
CA TRP A 133 3.66 12.02 12.17
C TRP A 133 3.85 10.89 11.15
N THR A 134 3.81 9.64 11.58
CA THR A 134 4.00 8.45 10.72
C THR A 134 2.96 8.37 9.61
N TRP A 135 1.67 8.63 9.91
CA TRP A 135 0.62 8.60 8.90
C TRP A 135 0.77 9.73 7.89
N LEU A 136 1.16 10.94 8.32
CA LEU A 136 1.32 12.08 7.42
C LEU A 136 2.48 11.87 6.45
N VAL A 137 3.61 11.35 6.94
CA VAL A 137 4.76 10.98 6.10
C VAL A 137 4.39 9.85 5.15
N SER A 138 3.70 8.82 5.64
CA SER A 138 3.23 7.70 4.80
C SER A 138 2.30 8.18 3.69
N PHE A 139 1.28 8.97 4.03
CA PHE A 139 0.36 9.58 3.07
C PHE A 139 1.08 10.47 2.06
N GLY A 140 1.98 11.34 2.53
CA GLY A 140 2.78 12.23 1.69
C GLY A 140 3.65 11.47 0.68
N LEU A 141 4.33 10.41 1.11
CA LEU A 141 5.11 9.53 0.22
C LEU A 141 4.22 8.85 -0.81
N GLN A 142 3.04 8.40 -0.41
CA GLN A 142 2.10 7.74 -1.32
C GLN A 142 1.51 8.70 -2.37
N VAL A 143 1.21 9.94 -1.98
CA VAL A 143 0.83 11.02 -2.90
C VAL A 143 1.99 11.36 -3.84
N ALA A 144 3.20 11.49 -3.30
CA ALA A 144 4.39 11.78 -4.10
C ALA A 144 4.68 10.67 -5.13
N ALA A 145 4.52 9.40 -4.78
CA ALA A 145 4.69 8.28 -5.70
C ALA A 145 3.75 8.40 -6.90
N ASN A 146 2.46 8.67 -6.65
CA ASN A 146 1.48 8.85 -7.71
C ASN A 146 1.77 10.09 -8.57
N ALA A 147 2.26 11.18 -7.97
CA ALA A 147 2.64 12.38 -8.70
C ALA A 147 3.86 12.14 -9.63
N VAL A 148 4.88 11.44 -9.14
CA VAL A 148 6.07 11.05 -9.92
C VAL A 148 5.68 10.13 -11.08
N VAL A 149 4.87 9.10 -10.81
CA VAL A 149 4.38 8.19 -11.86
C VAL A 149 3.58 8.94 -12.90
N SER A 150 2.70 9.84 -12.49
CA SER A 150 1.88 10.63 -13.43
C SER A 150 2.73 11.54 -14.31
N ARG A 151 3.77 12.16 -13.73
CA ARG A 151 4.75 12.93 -14.49
C ARG A 151 5.49 12.05 -15.50
N LEU A 152 5.90 10.85 -15.09
CA LEU A 152 6.61 9.89 -15.94
C LEU A 152 5.75 9.43 -17.13
N VAL A 153 4.45 9.23 -16.91
CA VAL A 153 3.48 8.90 -17.96
C VAL A 153 3.33 10.05 -18.95
N VAL A 154 2.98 11.24 -18.48
CA VAL A 154 2.73 12.40 -19.35
C VAL A 154 4.00 12.87 -20.08
N ALA A 155 5.18 12.69 -19.48
CA ALA A 155 6.46 13.01 -20.10
C ALA A 155 6.95 11.96 -21.12
N THR A 156 6.24 10.84 -21.28
CA THR A 156 6.62 9.83 -22.29
C THR A 156 6.07 10.24 -23.66
N PRO A 157 6.89 10.21 -24.73
CA PRO A 157 6.44 10.55 -26.08
C PRO A 157 5.19 9.78 -26.51
N GLY A 158 4.19 10.48 -27.01
CA GLY A 158 2.88 9.94 -27.38
C GLY A 158 1.78 10.05 -26.31
N TYR A 159 2.11 10.38 -25.06
CA TYR A 159 1.17 10.52 -23.93
C TYR A 159 0.96 11.98 -23.51
N GLU A 160 1.46 12.95 -24.27
CA GLU A 160 1.45 14.38 -23.93
C GLU A 160 0.02 14.96 -23.85
N HIS A 161 -0.94 14.28 -24.48
CA HIS A 161 -2.35 14.65 -24.47
C HIS A 161 -3.06 14.31 -23.14
N LEU A 162 -2.44 13.49 -22.29
CA LEU A 162 -3.03 13.10 -21.01
C LEU A 162 -2.84 14.22 -19.99
N SER A 163 -3.93 14.57 -19.29
CA SER A 163 -3.85 15.48 -18.15
C SER A 163 -3.13 14.81 -16.98
N MET A 164 -2.03 15.40 -16.52
CA MET A 164 -1.28 14.91 -15.36
C MET A 164 -2.16 14.73 -14.12
N LEU A 165 -3.15 15.62 -13.93
CA LEU A 165 -4.08 15.54 -12.79
C LEU A 165 -5.01 14.33 -12.90
N HIS A 166 -5.49 14.00 -14.10
CA HIS A 166 -6.34 12.83 -14.32
C HIS A 166 -5.56 11.53 -14.11
N VAL A 167 -4.35 11.45 -14.67
CA VAL A 167 -3.45 10.32 -14.48
C VAL A 167 -3.13 10.14 -12.99
N PHE A 168 -2.86 11.25 -12.27
CA PHE A 168 -2.63 11.25 -10.83
C PHE A 168 -3.83 10.74 -10.05
N ALA A 169 -5.02 11.27 -10.31
CA ALA A 169 -6.22 10.89 -9.59
C ALA A 169 -6.60 9.43 -9.88
N LEU A 170 -6.40 8.97 -11.12
CA LEU A 170 -6.58 7.58 -11.49
C LEU A 170 -5.61 6.69 -10.72
N TYR A 171 -4.29 6.94 -10.72
CA TYR A 171 -3.35 6.14 -9.93
C TYR A 171 -3.53 6.28 -8.41
N ALA A 172 -4.04 7.42 -7.93
CA ALA A 172 -4.44 7.56 -6.53
C ALA A 172 -5.59 6.64 -6.16
N SER A 173 -6.43 6.25 -7.12
CA SER A 173 -7.49 5.27 -6.91
C SER A 173 -7.02 3.81 -6.79
N ARG A 174 -5.74 3.56 -7.04
CA ARG A 174 -5.17 2.21 -7.03
C ARG A 174 -5.11 1.63 -5.62
N PRO A 175 -5.70 0.45 -5.37
CA PRO A 175 -5.61 -0.19 -4.07
C PRO A 175 -4.18 -0.68 -3.79
N ARG A 176 -3.77 -0.67 -2.52
CA ARG A 176 -2.44 -1.12 -2.07
C ARG A 176 -2.49 -2.17 -0.95
N ILE A 177 -1.78 -3.28 -1.13
CA ILE A 177 -1.92 -4.46 -0.26
C ILE A 177 -1.38 -4.31 1.15
N ASN A 178 -0.68 -3.19 1.38
CA ASN A 178 0.07 -2.90 2.59
C ASN A 178 -0.81 -2.94 3.84
N GLN A 179 -2.05 -2.44 3.73
CA GLN A 179 -2.98 -2.39 4.86
C GLN A 179 -3.42 -3.79 5.31
N ILE A 180 -3.70 -4.70 4.36
CA ILE A 180 -4.06 -6.08 4.70
C ILE A 180 -2.90 -6.77 5.38
N TRP A 181 -1.69 -6.67 4.82
CA TRP A 181 -0.53 -7.36 5.39
C TRP A 181 -0.13 -6.83 6.75
N THR A 182 -0.09 -5.51 6.96
CA THR A 182 0.17 -4.94 8.29
C THR A 182 -0.92 -5.28 9.28
N GLY A 183 -2.18 -5.38 8.84
CA GLY A 183 -3.30 -5.82 9.66
C GLY A 183 -3.18 -7.28 10.10
N LEU A 184 -2.86 -8.19 9.17
CA LEU A 184 -2.60 -9.60 9.47
C LEU A 184 -1.38 -9.73 10.39
N LEU A 185 -0.29 -9.02 10.11
CA LEU A 185 0.91 -9.05 10.95
C LEU A 185 0.62 -8.52 12.36
N ARG A 186 -0.23 -7.51 12.51
CA ARG A 186 -0.68 -7.03 13.83
C ARG A 186 -1.45 -8.11 14.61
N LEU A 187 -2.25 -8.95 13.94
CA LEU A 187 -2.94 -10.06 14.61
C LEU A 187 -1.99 -11.18 15.02
N PHE A 188 -1.10 -11.58 14.11
CA PHE A 188 -0.30 -12.79 14.27
C PHE A 188 1.03 -12.56 14.99
N VAL A 189 1.55 -11.33 14.97
CA VAL A 189 2.80 -10.96 15.64
C VAL A 189 2.46 -10.21 16.92
N GLY A 190 2.45 -10.97 18.02
CA GLY A 190 2.18 -10.46 19.35
C GLY A 190 3.22 -9.44 19.86
N PRO A 191 3.02 -8.92 21.08
CA PRO A 191 3.95 -7.99 21.68
C PRO A 191 5.32 -8.64 21.88
N VAL A 192 6.38 -7.89 21.58
CA VAL A 192 7.76 -8.33 21.82
C VAL A 192 8.30 -7.55 23.01
N ARG A 193 8.66 -8.26 24.07
CA ARG A 193 9.39 -7.66 25.20
C ARG A 193 10.80 -7.29 24.75
N ILE A 194 11.01 -6.01 24.46
CA ILE A 194 12.36 -5.50 24.23
C ILE A 194 13.05 -5.41 25.58
N ARG A 195 13.85 -6.42 25.90
CA ARG A 195 14.76 -6.34 27.05
C ARG A 195 15.73 -5.19 26.74
N HIS A 196 15.54 -4.06 27.41
CA HIS A 196 16.54 -3.00 27.50
C HIS A 196 17.74 -3.58 28.27
N GLU A 197 18.49 -4.48 27.63
CA GLU A 197 19.87 -4.72 27.99
C GLU A 197 20.54 -3.39 27.74
N ARG A 198 20.62 -2.61 28.82
CA ARG A 198 21.47 -1.46 28.94
C ARG A 198 22.84 -1.99 28.50
N MET A 199 23.13 -1.83 27.21
CA MET A 199 24.48 -1.75 26.69
C MET A 199 25.04 -0.48 27.31
N MET A 200 25.28 -0.56 28.62
CA MET A 200 26.39 0.03 29.32
C MET A 200 27.63 -0.60 28.66
N LEU A 201 27.82 -0.32 27.36
CA LEU A 201 29.10 -0.24 26.72
C LEU A 201 29.90 0.58 27.70
N GLY A 202 30.79 -0.13 28.39
CA GLY A 202 31.33 0.27 29.66
C GLY A 202 31.48 1.77 29.68
N GLY A 203 30.73 2.42 30.57
CA GLY A 203 31.33 3.49 31.34
C GLY A 203 32.59 2.87 31.92
N LYS A 204 33.66 2.89 31.11
CA LYS A 204 35.03 2.67 31.49
C LYS A 204 35.18 3.77 32.49
N LYS A 205 34.88 3.43 33.76
CA LYS A 205 35.36 4.17 34.91
C LYS A 205 36.82 4.33 34.55
N ARG A 206 37.19 5.55 34.18
CA ARG A 206 38.56 5.99 34.02
C ARG A 206 39.10 6.05 35.45
N GLY A 207 39.15 4.87 36.07
CA GLY A 207 39.82 4.62 37.32
C GLY A 207 41.28 4.66 36.97
N ARG A 208 41.89 5.77 37.36
CA ARG A 208 43.32 5.92 37.53
C ARG A 208 43.80 4.80 38.48
N VAL A 209 44.30 3.71 37.91
CA VAL A 209 45.08 2.66 38.57
C VAL A 209 46.35 2.63 37.73
N ARG A 210 47.33 3.48 38.07
CA ARG A 210 48.50 3.18 38.91
C ARG A 210 49.04 1.78 38.61
N ASP A 211 50.23 1.82 38.04
CA ASP A 211 51.06 0.71 37.63
C ASP A 211 51.12 -0.35 38.73
N ASP A 212 50.92 -1.61 38.34
CA ASP A 212 51.83 -2.67 38.75
C ASP A 212 51.83 -3.78 37.69
N PHE A 213 53.05 -4.18 37.39
CA PHE A 213 53.52 -4.94 36.27
C PHE A 213 53.77 -6.36 36.78
N GLU A 214 53.01 -7.36 36.32
CA GLU A 214 53.48 -8.75 36.39
C GLU A 214 53.13 -9.52 35.12
N LEU A 215 54.19 -10.04 34.51
CA LEU A 215 54.17 -10.99 33.41
C LEU A 215 53.65 -12.34 33.89
N GLY A 216 52.76 -12.94 33.10
CA GLY A 216 52.39 -14.36 33.23
C GLY A 216 51.87 -14.88 31.89
N ALA A 217 52.73 -15.60 31.16
CA ALA A 217 52.46 -16.21 29.88
C ALA A 217 51.80 -17.60 30.02
N ALA A 218 50.95 -17.94 29.04
CA ALA A 218 50.53 -19.27 28.52
C ALA A 218 49.01 -19.21 28.23
N GLY A 219 48.51 -19.42 27.01
CA GLY A 219 48.71 -20.58 26.14
C GLY A 219 47.36 -21.28 26.00
N GLY A 220 46.69 -21.18 24.84
CA GLY A 220 45.37 -21.80 24.66
C GLY A 220 44.65 -21.38 23.38
N SER A 221 45.06 -21.98 22.26
CA SER A 221 44.43 -21.88 20.95
C SER A 221 43.11 -22.66 20.90
N ALA A 222 41.99 -21.98 20.62
CA ALA A 222 40.77 -22.60 20.13
C ALA A 222 40.05 -21.66 19.15
N THR A 223 40.29 -21.88 17.86
CA THR A 223 39.67 -21.19 16.72
C THR A 223 38.22 -21.65 16.53
N SER A 224 37.29 -21.07 17.29
CA SER A 224 35.87 -21.19 16.98
C SER A 224 35.48 -20.12 15.96
N LYS A 225 35.05 -20.57 14.77
CA LYS A 225 34.62 -19.70 13.66
C LYS A 225 33.49 -18.76 14.14
N PRO A 226 33.55 -17.44 13.86
CA PRO A 226 32.50 -16.53 14.23
C PRO A 226 31.24 -16.85 13.40
N LYS A 227 30.25 -17.49 14.04
CA LYS A 227 28.89 -17.57 13.48
C LYS A 227 28.41 -16.14 13.24
N SER A 228 28.07 -15.85 11.98
CA SER A 228 27.66 -14.53 11.53
C SER A 228 26.59 -13.96 12.45
N ARG A 229 26.72 -12.68 12.79
CA ARG A 229 25.84 -11.97 13.74
C ARG A 229 24.35 -12.13 13.40
N TRP A 230 24.05 -12.32 12.12
CA TRP A 230 22.72 -12.57 11.56
C TRP A 230 22.11 -13.90 12.00
N SER A 231 22.88 -15.00 11.99
CA SER A 231 22.38 -16.32 12.42
C SER A 231 21.94 -16.37 13.89
N ARG A 232 22.60 -15.56 14.75
CA ARG A 232 22.23 -15.39 16.17
C ARG A 232 21.01 -14.50 16.41
N TRP A 233 20.60 -13.71 15.41
CA TRP A 233 19.42 -12.86 15.49
C TRP A 233 18.18 -13.65 15.04
N VAL A 234 18.26 -14.34 13.90
CA VAL A 234 17.14 -15.18 13.39
C VAL A 234 16.77 -16.29 14.39
N ALA A 235 17.76 -16.93 15.03
CA ALA A 235 17.52 -17.95 16.05
C ALA A 235 16.90 -17.42 17.37
N ARG A 236 16.86 -16.10 17.58
CA ARG A 236 16.29 -15.46 18.77
C ARG A 236 14.86 -14.96 18.57
N VAL A 237 14.44 -14.72 17.33
CA VAL A 237 13.13 -14.17 17.00
C VAL A 237 12.09 -15.28 16.78
N ILE A 238 12.52 -16.52 16.53
CA ILE A 238 11.63 -17.67 16.33
C ILE A 238 11.74 -18.60 17.56
N PRO A 239 10.70 -18.70 18.41
CA PRO A 239 10.74 -19.59 19.56
C PRO A 239 10.64 -21.05 19.09
N SER A 240 11.75 -21.79 19.13
CA SER A 240 11.73 -23.24 18.97
C SER A 240 11.16 -23.89 20.23
N ARG A 241 9.89 -24.29 20.19
CA ARG A 241 9.22 -25.07 21.23
C ARG A 241 9.63 -26.54 21.10
N THR A 242 10.81 -26.90 21.61
CA THR A 242 11.17 -28.31 21.83
C THR A 242 10.87 -28.67 23.27
N GLY A 243 9.72 -29.32 23.48
CA GLY A 243 9.38 -29.98 24.72
C GLY A 243 10.29 -31.19 24.93
N GLY A 244 11.10 -31.14 25.98
CA GLY A 244 11.78 -32.30 26.54
C GLY A 244 11.29 -32.51 27.96
N SER A 245 10.38 -33.47 28.14
CA SER A 245 10.05 -34.03 29.44
C SER A 245 11.23 -34.91 29.90
N SER A 246 11.79 -34.64 31.07
CA SER A 246 12.56 -35.65 31.79
C SER A 246 12.56 -35.33 33.28
N SER A 247 12.03 -36.30 34.03
CA SER A 247 12.05 -36.41 35.47
C SER A 247 13.43 -36.15 36.07
N ARG A 248 13.49 -35.39 37.16
CA ARG A 248 14.28 -35.78 38.34
C ARG A 248 13.89 -34.96 39.57
N GLU A 249 13.15 -35.66 40.41
CA GLU A 249 13.06 -35.53 41.85
C GLU A 249 14.45 -35.68 42.49
N ASN A 250 14.64 -35.05 43.66
CA ASN A 250 15.84 -34.98 44.52
C ASN A 250 16.87 -33.89 44.22
N GLU A 251 16.59 -32.67 44.70
CA GLU A 251 17.62 -31.88 45.42
C GLU A 251 16.96 -30.88 46.38
N GLN A 252 16.55 -31.40 47.53
CA GLN A 252 15.97 -30.65 48.64
C GLN A 252 16.94 -30.64 49.82
N ASN A 253 18.12 -29.99 49.70
CA ASN A 253 18.85 -29.44 50.84
C ASN A 253 20.11 -28.66 50.41
N ASN A 254 19.96 -27.35 50.16
CA ASN A 254 20.97 -26.32 50.44
C ASN A 254 20.50 -24.97 49.86
N ARG A 255 19.52 -24.34 50.51
CA ARG A 255 19.26 -22.91 50.29
C ARG A 255 20.22 -22.11 51.16
N VAL A 256 21.37 -21.76 50.60
CA VAL A 256 22.14 -20.60 51.04
C VAL A 256 21.21 -19.38 50.85
N LYS A 257 20.67 -18.87 51.95
CA LYS A 257 19.96 -17.57 51.97
C LYS A 257 21.01 -16.48 51.71
N PHE A 258 21.21 -16.13 50.45
CA PHE A 258 21.78 -14.83 50.13
C PHE A 258 20.76 -13.76 50.55
N PRO A 259 21.17 -12.71 51.27
CA PRO A 259 20.29 -11.59 51.57
C PRO A 259 19.93 -10.93 50.24
N PHE A 260 18.73 -11.24 49.76
CA PHE A 260 18.08 -10.50 48.69
C PHE A 260 18.00 -9.05 49.17
N ALA A 261 18.82 -8.19 48.56
CA ALA A 261 18.42 -6.81 48.38
C ALA A 261 17.01 -6.82 47.78
N PRO A 262 16.09 -5.97 48.26
CA PRO A 262 14.76 -5.88 47.67
C PRO A 262 14.96 -5.66 46.18
N ALA A 263 14.35 -6.54 45.36
CA ALA A 263 14.25 -6.32 43.94
C ALA A 263 13.54 -4.98 43.76
N VAL A 264 14.31 -3.92 43.54
CA VAL A 264 13.78 -2.64 43.09
C VAL A 264 13.02 -2.98 41.82
N ALA A 265 11.69 -2.90 41.89
CA ALA A 265 10.82 -3.06 40.75
C ALA A 265 11.30 -2.06 39.69
N GLY A 266 12.12 -2.55 38.76
CA GLY A 266 12.50 -1.77 37.60
C GLY A 266 11.22 -1.35 36.87
N PRO A 267 11.19 -0.17 36.23
CA PRO A 267 10.04 0.25 35.45
C PRO A 267 9.64 -0.91 34.54
N ARG A 268 8.38 -1.36 34.68
CA ARG A 268 7.81 -2.51 33.95
C ARG A 268 8.25 -2.36 32.49
N GLY A 269 8.92 -3.37 31.94
CA GLY A 269 9.37 -3.34 30.56
C GLY A 269 8.17 -3.10 29.66
N GLU A 270 8.15 -1.96 28.97
CA GLU A 270 7.07 -1.60 28.06
C GLU A 270 6.95 -2.70 26.99
N GLU A 271 5.80 -3.37 26.97
CA GLU A 271 5.47 -4.33 25.92
C GLU A 271 5.16 -3.55 24.65
N GLU A 272 5.93 -3.78 23.59
CA GLU A 272 5.80 -3.05 22.34
C GLU A 272 5.24 -3.97 21.25
N TRP A 273 4.16 -3.51 20.61
CA TRP A 273 3.58 -4.19 19.46
C TRP A 273 4.35 -3.86 18.19
N VAL A 274 4.87 -4.90 17.55
CA VAL A 274 5.85 -4.78 16.45
C VAL A 274 5.34 -3.99 15.23
N TYR A 275 4.04 -4.09 14.93
CA TYR A 275 3.44 -3.54 13.71
C TYR A 275 2.32 -2.52 13.95
N THR A 276 2.02 -2.14 15.20
CA THR A 276 0.86 -1.29 15.51
C THR A 276 0.96 0.08 14.85
N ASP A 277 2.11 0.77 14.95
CA ASP A 277 2.26 2.11 14.38
C ASP A 277 2.24 2.09 12.86
N SER A 278 2.94 1.11 12.25
CA SER A 278 2.94 0.92 10.80
C SER A 278 1.52 0.63 10.28
N TYR A 279 0.76 -0.22 10.98
CA TYR A 279 -0.63 -0.49 10.65
C TYR A 279 -1.52 0.75 10.76
N VAL A 280 -1.43 1.51 11.86
CA VAL A 280 -2.23 2.74 12.05
C VAL A 280 -1.88 3.75 10.96
N ALA A 281 -0.58 4.01 10.74
CA ALA A 281 -0.10 4.96 9.75
C ALA A 281 -0.58 4.63 8.33
N THR A 282 -0.43 3.36 7.93
CA THR A 282 -0.87 2.89 6.62
C THR A 282 -2.39 2.92 6.49
N SER A 283 -3.12 2.47 7.51
CA SER A 283 -4.59 2.44 7.45
C SER A 283 -5.21 3.85 7.37
N VAL A 284 -4.62 4.86 8.04
CA VAL A 284 -5.09 6.26 7.92
C VAL A 284 -4.77 6.78 6.53
N SER A 285 -3.54 6.54 6.06
CA SER A 285 -3.12 6.96 4.71
C SER A 285 -4.03 6.39 3.62
N GLU A 286 -4.39 5.11 3.73
CA GLU A 286 -5.30 4.45 2.79
C GLU A 286 -6.73 4.99 2.88
N LEU A 287 -7.25 5.32 4.07
CA LEU A 287 -8.56 5.99 4.19
C LEU A 287 -8.62 7.31 3.39
N PHE A 288 -7.59 8.16 3.52
CA PHE A 288 -7.54 9.41 2.77
C PHE A 288 -7.44 9.20 1.26
N LEU A 289 -6.68 8.19 0.83
CA LEU A 289 -6.57 7.88 -0.59
C LEU A 289 -7.86 7.27 -1.14
N GLN A 290 -8.54 6.40 -0.39
CA GLN A 290 -9.88 5.92 -0.73
C GLN A 290 -10.87 7.08 -0.86
N LEU A 291 -10.81 8.08 0.02
CA LEU A 291 -11.63 9.28 -0.11
C LEU A 291 -11.34 10.04 -1.41
N MET A 292 -10.06 10.25 -1.74
CA MET A 292 -9.66 10.86 -3.02
C MET A 292 -10.16 10.03 -4.22
N SER A 293 -10.08 8.70 -4.11
CA SER A 293 -10.55 7.73 -5.11
C SER A 293 -12.05 7.86 -5.35
N ALA A 294 -12.83 7.86 -4.27
CA ALA A 294 -14.28 7.98 -4.33
C ALA A 294 -14.71 9.31 -4.94
N VAL A 295 -14.05 10.41 -4.58
CA VAL A 295 -14.32 11.73 -5.18
C VAL A 295 -14.01 11.71 -6.68
N PHE A 296 -12.84 11.21 -7.07
CA PHE A 296 -12.44 11.11 -8.48
C PHE A 296 -13.43 10.26 -9.28
N VAL A 297 -13.61 9.00 -8.88
CA VAL A 297 -14.50 8.05 -9.56
C VAL A 297 -15.92 8.61 -9.62
N GLY A 298 -16.43 9.17 -8.52
CA GLY A 298 -17.78 9.75 -8.47
C GLY A 298 -17.98 10.94 -9.40
N VAL A 299 -17.01 11.85 -9.46
CA VAL A 299 -17.06 13.02 -10.36
C VAL A 299 -16.99 12.58 -11.82
N THR A 300 -16.04 11.71 -12.18
CA THR A 300 -15.91 11.23 -13.57
C THR A 300 -17.10 10.38 -13.98
N TRP A 301 -17.66 9.57 -13.07
CA TRP A 301 -18.81 8.72 -13.33
C TRP A 301 -20.08 9.54 -13.63
N ARG A 302 -20.33 10.60 -12.86
CA ARG A 302 -21.51 11.48 -13.07
C ARG A 302 -21.47 12.23 -14.40
N ARG A 303 -20.29 12.52 -14.94
CA ARG A 303 -20.14 13.20 -16.23
C ARG A 303 -20.44 12.30 -17.42
N PHE A 304 -20.51 10.98 -17.22
CA PHE A 304 -20.66 10.02 -18.29
C PHE A 304 -22.15 9.69 -18.53
N PRO A 305 -22.74 10.12 -19.66
CA PRO A 305 -24.18 9.99 -19.88
C PRO A 305 -24.63 8.63 -20.46
N ASN A 306 -23.70 7.75 -20.85
CA ASN A 306 -24.02 6.52 -21.60
C ASN A 306 -24.46 5.35 -20.71
N GLU A 307 -25.53 4.67 -21.10
CA GLU A 307 -26.22 3.63 -20.31
C GLU A 307 -25.53 2.25 -20.24
N PRO A 308 -24.90 1.68 -21.30
CA PRO A 308 -24.49 0.28 -21.24
C PRO A 308 -23.26 0.02 -20.34
N ILE A 309 -22.27 0.94 -20.30
CA ILE A 309 -21.15 0.78 -19.35
C ILE A 309 -21.63 0.98 -17.92
N ARG A 310 -22.68 1.79 -17.76
CA ARG A 310 -23.25 2.08 -16.46
C ARG A 310 -23.72 0.78 -15.85
N GLU A 311 -24.52 -0.01 -16.56
CA GLU A 311 -24.98 -1.31 -16.07
C GLU A 311 -23.83 -2.25 -15.65
N HIS A 312 -22.74 -2.28 -16.42
CA HIS A 312 -21.59 -3.15 -16.13
C HIS A 312 -20.76 -2.69 -14.91
N MET A 313 -20.45 -1.39 -14.81
CA MET A 313 -19.55 -0.86 -13.79
C MET A 313 -20.27 -0.23 -12.59
N GLN A 314 -21.59 0.00 -12.64
CA GLN A 314 -22.34 0.73 -11.60
C GLN A 314 -22.21 0.07 -10.23
N HIS A 315 -22.24 -1.26 -10.15
CA HIS A 315 -22.07 -1.97 -8.88
C HIS A 315 -20.67 -1.69 -8.30
N HIS A 316 -19.62 -1.87 -9.10
CA HIS A 316 -18.24 -1.63 -8.69
C HIS A 316 -17.97 -0.18 -8.30
N VAL A 317 -18.54 0.77 -9.05
CA VAL A 317 -18.46 2.22 -8.75
C VAL A 317 -19.19 2.53 -7.45
N ASN A 318 -20.40 2.03 -7.24
CA ASN A 318 -21.14 2.25 -6.00
C ASN A 318 -20.38 1.74 -4.78
N PHE A 319 -19.74 0.56 -4.90
CA PHE A 319 -18.90 0.05 -3.82
C PHE A 319 -17.65 0.90 -3.59
N MET A 320 -16.97 1.37 -4.64
CA MET A 320 -15.85 2.31 -4.51
C MET A 320 -16.26 3.62 -3.81
N LEU A 321 -17.48 4.11 -4.06
CA LEU A 321 -18.02 5.29 -3.39
C LEU A 321 -18.38 5.03 -1.92
N ALA A 322 -18.80 3.82 -1.59
CA ALA A 322 -19.17 3.43 -0.22
C ALA A 322 -17.96 3.03 0.64
N ALA A 323 -16.86 2.58 0.03
CA ALA A 323 -15.68 2.06 0.73
C ALA A 323 -15.12 3.02 1.80
N PRO A 324 -14.91 4.34 1.54
CA PRO A 324 -14.39 5.24 2.55
C PRO A 324 -15.31 5.37 3.77
N ALA A 325 -16.63 5.31 3.57
CA ALA A 325 -17.59 5.37 4.67
C ALA A 325 -17.52 4.10 5.54
N LEU A 326 -17.41 2.92 4.91
CA LEU A 326 -17.21 1.65 5.64
C LEU A 326 -15.88 1.62 6.39
N ALA A 327 -14.81 2.12 5.77
CA ALA A 327 -13.50 2.27 6.41
C ALA A 327 -13.59 3.21 7.62
N LEU A 328 -14.28 4.35 7.49
CA LEU A 328 -14.49 5.32 8.57
C LEU A 328 -15.25 4.67 9.74
N VAL A 329 -16.31 3.91 9.47
CA VAL A 329 -17.03 3.16 10.52
C VAL A 329 -16.10 2.19 11.23
N GLY A 330 -15.27 1.44 10.50
CA GLY A 330 -14.25 0.58 11.10
C GLY A 330 -13.27 1.35 11.98
N TRP A 331 -12.82 2.53 11.53
CA TRP A 331 -11.94 3.42 12.30
C TRP A 331 -12.58 3.95 13.58
N LEU A 332 -13.88 4.29 13.56
CA LEU A 332 -14.60 4.73 14.75
C LEU A 332 -14.74 3.65 15.82
N LEU A 333 -14.57 2.37 15.47
CA LEU A 333 -14.54 1.24 16.41
C LEU A 333 -13.17 1.07 17.10
N ILE A 334 -12.11 1.71 16.61
CA ILE A 334 -10.75 1.57 17.16
C ILE A 334 -10.61 2.06 18.60
N PRO A 335 -11.14 3.24 19.00
CA PRO A 335 -11.03 3.68 20.39
C PRO A 335 -11.71 2.72 21.38
N ILE A 336 -12.80 2.06 20.96
CA ILE A 336 -13.48 1.02 21.74
C ILE A 336 -12.57 -0.20 21.89
N TYR A 337 -11.87 -0.57 20.83
CA TYR A 337 -10.89 -1.65 20.81
C TYR A 337 -9.65 -1.34 21.68
N ILE A 338 -9.06 -0.14 21.56
CA ILE A 338 -7.88 0.27 22.35
C ILE A 338 -8.21 0.37 23.84
N LYS A 339 -9.35 0.96 24.20
CA LYS A 339 -9.75 1.14 25.61
C LYS A 339 -9.99 -0.20 26.33
N ARG A 340 -10.40 -1.25 25.59
CA ARG A 340 -10.58 -2.59 26.16
C ARG A 340 -9.23 -3.26 26.46
N ASP A 341 -8.20 -2.97 25.66
CA ASP A 341 -6.84 -3.50 25.83
C ASP A 341 -6.25 -3.05 27.18
N GLU A 342 -6.30 -1.75 27.50
CA GLU A 342 -5.78 -1.22 28.78
C GLU A 342 -6.45 -1.87 30.00
N SER A 343 -7.77 -2.13 29.93
CA SER A 343 -8.51 -2.74 31.05
C SER A 343 -8.19 -4.22 31.28
N ILE A 344 -7.72 -4.94 30.25
CA ILE A 344 -7.35 -6.36 30.36
C ILE A 344 -5.97 -6.50 31.02
N PHE A 345 -5.07 -5.54 30.80
CA PHE A 345 -3.69 -5.60 31.28
C PHE A 345 -3.46 -5.01 32.67
N ASP A 346 -4.40 -4.22 33.21
CA ASP A 346 -4.31 -3.69 34.59
C ASP A 346 -4.79 -4.70 35.66
N GLY A 347 -5.36 -5.84 35.25
CA GLY A 347 -5.75 -6.93 36.13
C GLY A 347 -4.60 -7.89 36.42
N ASP A 348 -4.34 -8.11 37.71
CA ASP A 348 -3.38 -9.07 38.28
C ASP A 348 -3.24 -10.34 37.43
N THR A 349 -2.03 -10.60 36.91
CA THR A 349 -1.72 -11.57 35.84
C THR A 349 -1.88 -13.05 36.21
N ASP A 350 -2.52 -13.37 37.33
CA ASP A 350 -2.55 -14.74 37.88
C ASP A 350 -3.59 -15.65 37.19
N GLY A 351 -4.29 -15.15 36.16
CA GLY A 351 -5.14 -15.99 35.33
C GLY A 351 -5.53 -15.30 34.03
N VAL A 352 -4.70 -15.40 32.99
CA VAL A 352 -5.11 -15.10 31.61
C VAL A 352 -6.17 -16.13 31.21
N THR A 353 -7.43 -15.85 31.52
CA THR A 353 -8.56 -16.66 31.09
C THR A 353 -8.76 -16.42 29.60
N TRP A 354 -8.78 -17.51 28.83
CA TRP A 354 -8.95 -17.51 27.38
C TRP A 354 -10.25 -16.84 26.91
N GLU A 355 -11.22 -16.59 27.79
CA GLU A 355 -12.49 -15.92 27.47
C GLU A 355 -12.31 -14.50 26.94
N GLY A 356 -11.32 -13.73 27.43
CA GLY A 356 -11.02 -12.39 26.89
C GLY A 356 -10.43 -12.41 25.46
N SER A 357 -9.83 -13.54 25.05
CA SER A 357 -9.19 -13.66 23.74
C SER A 357 -10.19 -13.80 22.58
N ALA A 358 -11.36 -14.39 22.83
CA ALA A 358 -12.36 -14.63 21.79
C ALA A 358 -13.07 -13.33 21.35
N GLU A 359 -13.44 -12.47 22.30
CA GLU A 359 -14.06 -11.18 22.01
C GLU A 359 -13.09 -10.23 21.28
N TYR A 360 -11.82 -10.25 21.68
CA TYR A 360 -10.76 -9.51 21.00
C TYR A 360 -10.57 -9.99 19.56
N LEU A 361 -10.48 -11.31 19.35
CA LEU A 361 -10.37 -11.89 18.01
C LEU A 361 -11.60 -11.55 17.14
N LEU A 362 -12.80 -11.57 17.72
CA LEU A 362 -14.02 -11.18 17.00
C LEU A 362 -13.98 -9.71 16.57
N LEU A 363 -13.68 -8.79 17.50
CA LEU A 363 -13.60 -7.36 17.20
C LEU A 363 -12.49 -7.05 16.19
N ALA A 364 -11.33 -7.67 16.34
CA ALA A 364 -10.22 -7.50 15.41
C ALA A 364 -10.54 -8.07 14.02
N THR A 365 -11.27 -9.20 13.96
CA THR A 365 -11.75 -9.78 12.70
C THR A 365 -12.80 -8.90 12.03
N ILE A 366 -13.76 -8.36 12.78
CA ILE A 366 -14.74 -7.41 12.25
C ILE A 366 -14.03 -6.17 11.72
N PHE A 367 -13.08 -5.63 12.48
CA PHE A 367 -12.32 -4.45 12.10
C PHE A 367 -11.46 -4.69 10.86
N LEU A 368 -10.74 -5.80 10.77
CA LEU A 368 -9.96 -6.17 9.59
C LEU A 368 -10.84 -6.56 8.40
N GLY A 369 -12.02 -7.13 8.66
CA GLY A 369 -13.03 -7.36 7.64
C GLY A 369 -13.49 -6.04 7.04
N LEU A 370 -13.93 -5.09 7.88
CA LEU A 370 -14.46 -3.80 7.45
C LEU A 370 -13.39 -2.90 6.83
N THR A 371 -12.23 -2.75 7.46
CA THR A 371 -11.18 -1.81 7.03
C THR A 371 -10.18 -2.40 6.05
N GLY A 372 -9.99 -3.72 6.10
CA GLY A 372 -9.07 -4.45 5.24
C GLY A 372 -9.84 -5.14 4.13
N PHE A 373 -10.45 -6.29 4.41
CA PHE A 373 -10.94 -7.20 3.38
C PHE A 373 -12.02 -6.60 2.46
N PHE A 374 -13.03 -5.93 3.01
CA PHE A 374 -14.15 -5.38 2.23
C PHE A 374 -13.75 -4.16 1.42
N THR A 375 -13.23 -3.12 2.06
CA THR A 375 -12.79 -1.87 1.40
C THR A 375 -11.75 -2.14 0.32
N TYR A 376 -10.81 -3.03 0.62
CA TYR A 376 -9.74 -3.39 -0.28
C TYR A 376 -10.19 -4.33 -1.38
N GLY A 377 -10.94 -5.38 -1.05
CA GLY A 377 -11.44 -6.36 -2.00
C GLY A 377 -12.31 -5.69 -3.06
N VAL A 378 -13.13 -4.72 -2.66
CA VAL A 378 -13.90 -3.85 -3.55
C VAL A 378 -12.99 -3.07 -4.49
N ALA A 379 -11.99 -2.38 -3.96
CA ALA A 379 -11.10 -1.56 -4.76
C ALA A 379 -10.26 -2.40 -5.74
N TRP A 380 -9.85 -3.60 -5.34
CA TRP A 380 -9.21 -4.58 -6.23
C TRP A 380 -10.13 -5.11 -7.29
N ARG A 381 -11.37 -5.44 -6.92
CA ARG A 381 -12.34 -5.92 -7.90
C ARG A 381 -12.62 -4.85 -8.95
N TYR A 382 -12.81 -3.60 -8.52
CA TYR A 382 -12.95 -2.45 -9.41
C TYR A 382 -11.72 -2.30 -10.33
N TRP A 383 -10.51 -2.37 -9.77
CA TRP A 383 -9.30 -2.24 -10.58
C TRP A 383 -9.05 -3.42 -11.51
N ALA A 384 -9.37 -4.65 -11.09
CA ALA A 384 -9.24 -5.83 -11.93
C ALA A 384 -10.17 -5.73 -13.14
N GLU A 385 -11.44 -5.35 -12.94
CA GLU A 385 -12.37 -5.09 -14.05
C GLU A 385 -11.88 -3.95 -14.94
N PHE A 386 -11.40 -2.86 -14.32
CA PHE A 386 -10.84 -1.74 -15.05
C PHE A 386 -9.62 -2.14 -15.90
N LEU A 387 -8.74 -3.01 -15.41
CA LEU A 387 -7.58 -3.53 -16.16
C LEU A 387 -7.97 -4.59 -17.20
N MET A 388 -9.14 -5.23 -17.07
CA MET A 388 -9.69 -6.18 -18.03
C MET A 388 -10.41 -5.51 -19.20
N LEU A 389 -10.68 -4.20 -19.12
CA LEU A 389 -11.11 -3.39 -20.25
C LEU A 389 -10.15 -3.56 -21.45
N PRO A 390 -10.61 -3.34 -22.69
CA PRO A 390 -9.82 -3.69 -23.88
C PRO A 390 -8.45 -3.01 -23.85
N GLY A 391 -7.38 -3.82 -24.05
CA GLY A 391 -6.00 -3.46 -23.72
C GLY A 391 -5.41 -2.25 -24.48
N SER A 392 -6.05 -1.79 -25.55
CA SER A 392 -5.67 -0.53 -26.21
C SER A 392 -5.96 0.71 -25.36
N LEU A 393 -6.81 0.61 -24.33
CA LEU A 393 -7.19 1.72 -23.45
C LEU A 393 -6.34 1.84 -22.19
N TRP A 394 -5.63 0.78 -21.86
CA TRP A 394 -4.71 0.73 -20.73
C TRP A 394 -3.35 0.20 -21.19
N CYS A 395 -2.55 1.15 -21.66
CA CYS A 395 -1.21 0.97 -22.17
C CYS A 395 -0.27 1.91 -21.41
N PRO A 396 0.01 1.67 -20.12
CA PRO A 396 0.90 2.51 -19.33
C PRO A 396 2.35 2.44 -19.87
N PRO A 397 3.01 3.57 -20.15
CA PRO A 397 4.40 3.58 -20.60
C PRO A 397 5.34 3.23 -19.45
N LYS A 398 6.50 2.63 -19.74
CA LYS A 398 7.59 2.49 -18.75
C LYS A 398 7.11 1.85 -17.43
N PHE A 399 6.36 0.76 -17.54
CA PHE A 399 5.68 0.16 -16.39
C PHE A 399 6.64 -0.29 -15.30
N ILE A 400 7.85 -0.74 -15.67
CA ILE A 400 8.88 -1.16 -14.72
C ILE A 400 9.37 0.03 -13.90
N GLU A 401 9.54 1.19 -14.51
CA GLU A 401 9.92 2.41 -13.81
C GLU A 401 8.81 2.89 -12.88
N GLN A 402 7.54 2.80 -13.30
CA GLN A 402 6.41 3.06 -12.41
C GLN A 402 6.37 2.10 -11.22
N ALA A 403 6.58 0.80 -11.48
CA ALA A 403 6.68 -0.25 -10.48
C ALA A 403 7.77 0.04 -9.44
N ALA A 404 8.95 0.46 -9.91
CA ALA A 404 10.06 0.83 -9.05
C ALA A 404 9.69 2.02 -8.15
N VAL A 405 9.11 3.09 -8.72
CA VAL A 405 8.65 4.25 -7.94
C VAL A 405 7.66 3.83 -6.86
N TRP A 406 6.63 3.07 -7.20
CA TRP A 406 5.64 2.63 -6.21
C TRP A 406 6.24 1.74 -5.13
N SER A 407 7.14 0.84 -5.50
CA SER A 407 7.79 -0.08 -4.57
C SER A 407 8.71 0.66 -3.61
N SER A 408 9.54 1.57 -4.12
CA SER A 408 10.44 2.39 -3.32
C SER A 408 9.70 3.30 -2.35
N PHE A 409 8.69 4.04 -2.82
CA PHE A 409 7.93 4.95 -1.95
C PHE A 409 7.08 4.20 -0.93
N SER A 410 6.53 3.03 -1.28
CA SER A 410 5.81 2.19 -0.31
C SER A 410 6.74 1.57 0.74
N GLY A 411 7.94 1.15 0.33
CA GLY A 411 8.97 0.68 1.26
C GLY A 411 9.42 1.79 2.22
N LEU A 412 9.65 3.01 1.71
CA LEU A 412 9.94 4.18 2.53
C LEU A 412 8.79 4.52 3.47
N ALA A 413 7.54 4.50 2.98
CA ALA A 413 6.36 4.73 3.82
C ALA A 413 6.26 3.70 4.96
N ALA A 414 6.52 2.42 4.68
CA ALA A 414 6.56 1.38 5.71
C ALA A 414 7.71 1.59 6.71
N PHE A 415 8.90 1.94 6.22
CA PHE A 415 10.08 2.22 7.02
C PHE A 415 9.86 3.38 7.99
N PHE A 416 9.34 4.51 7.50
CA PHE A 416 9.01 5.65 8.35
C PHE A 416 7.78 5.37 9.21
N GLY A 417 6.81 4.62 8.71
CA GLY A 417 5.60 4.23 9.44
C GLY A 417 5.88 3.36 10.66
N GLY A 418 6.89 2.48 10.60
CA GLY A 418 7.37 1.72 11.77
C GLY A 418 8.49 2.42 12.55
N GLY A 419 8.96 3.59 12.10
CA GLY A 419 10.20 4.21 12.59
C GLY A 419 10.04 5.58 13.26
N LEU A 420 9.12 6.44 12.81
CA LEU A 420 8.85 7.71 13.49
C LEU A 420 7.94 7.48 14.70
#